data_AF-A0AAN6L0Y3-F1
#
_entry.id   AF-A0AAN6L0Y3-F1
#
_cell.length_a   1.000
_cell.length_b   1.000
_cell.length_c   1.000
_cell.angle_alpha   90.00
_cell.angle_beta   90.00
_cell.angle_gamma   90.00
#
_symmetry.space_group_name_H-M   'P 1'
#
loop_
_entity.id
_entity.type
_entity.pdbx_description
1 polymer ?
#
loop_
_entity_poly.entity_id
_entity_poly.type
_entity_poly.pdbx_seq_one_letter_code
_entity_poly.pdbx_strand_id
1 'polypeptide(L)'
;MARVSNIDPWHRARGTVSDETEVMAVAANITKDLRTLEAQRPALMDHAVTGALTEQHIAHDIAAAITRSYRVYWANYQAGHIHLHRVAYKHLPPTIEVLDARATIKRTARLLEQTGEQLPANFIWPLLMACCEEEDLAERAWMIQSIRNMQSQASNAKPIADVLEEVHRRQDATKQRADVRQTSLDLFNMSFAVV
;
A
#
# COMPACT_ATOMS: atom_id res chain seq x y z
N MET A 1 10.48 -3.03 2.74
CA MET A 1 9.89 -3.17 4.09
C MET A 1 10.88 -2.77 5.18
N ALA A 2 11.93 -3.56 5.49
CA ALA A 2 12.81 -3.32 6.65
C ALA A 2 13.41 -1.90 6.76
N ARG A 3 13.81 -1.27 5.65
CA ARG A 3 14.40 0.08 5.67
C ARG A 3 13.42 1.18 6.11
N VAL A 4 12.15 1.08 5.72
CA VAL A 4 11.12 2.04 6.17
C VAL A 4 10.75 1.75 7.62
N SER A 5 10.65 0.47 8.00
CA SER A 5 10.42 0.08 9.39
C SER A 5 11.53 0.57 10.33
N ASN A 6 12.78 0.68 9.90
CA ASN A 6 13.87 1.16 10.75
C ASN A 6 13.79 2.66 11.13
N ILE A 7 13.05 3.46 10.36
CA ILE A 7 12.85 4.90 10.66
C ILE A 7 11.49 5.18 11.29
N ASP A 8 10.74 4.12 11.54
CA ASP A 8 9.46 4.15 12.19
C ASP A 8 9.60 4.50 13.69
N PRO A 9 8.66 5.27 14.29
CA PRO A 9 8.69 5.62 15.71
C PRO A 9 8.81 4.41 16.66
N TRP A 10 8.39 3.23 16.23
CA TRP A 10 8.49 1.98 17.00
C TRP A 10 9.93 1.46 17.11
N HIS A 11 10.84 1.88 16.23
CA HIS A 11 12.23 1.38 16.19
C HIS A 11 13.28 2.47 16.33
N ARG A 12 12.88 3.75 16.27
CA ARG A 12 13.77 4.89 16.32
C ARG A 12 13.19 6.00 17.20
N ALA A 13 14.04 6.69 17.94
CA ALA A 13 13.66 7.90 18.68
C ALA A 13 13.07 8.98 17.74
N ARG A 14 12.04 9.67 18.22
CA ARG A 14 11.29 10.71 17.49
C ARG A 14 10.93 11.84 18.45
N GLY A 15 10.53 12.99 17.89
CA GLY A 15 9.95 14.09 18.67
C GLY A 15 10.87 15.28 18.91
N THR A 16 12.15 15.21 18.54
CA THR A 16 13.00 16.41 18.43
C THR A 16 13.19 16.81 16.97
N VAL A 17 13.55 18.08 16.73
CA VAL A 17 13.89 18.55 15.37
C VAL A 17 15.04 17.74 14.78
N SER A 18 16.03 17.37 15.59
CA SER A 18 17.16 16.54 15.15
C SER A 18 16.70 15.16 14.70
N ASP A 19 15.82 14.52 15.47
CA ASP A 19 15.30 13.18 15.14
C ASP A 19 14.51 13.20 13.82
N GLU A 20 13.60 14.17 13.67
CA GLU A 20 12.78 14.30 12.47
C GLU A 20 13.64 14.63 11.24
N THR A 21 14.67 15.48 11.40
CA THR A 21 15.62 15.80 10.32
C THR A 21 16.37 14.56 9.83
N GLU A 22 16.83 13.70 10.75
CA GLU A 22 17.52 12.47 10.37
C GLU A 22 16.57 11.46 9.70
N VAL A 23 15.33 11.33 10.19
CA VAL A 23 14.30 10.50 9.54
C VAL A 23 14.03 10.98 8.12
N MET A 24 13.89 12.29 7.91
CA MET A 24 13.68 12.87 6.57
C MET A 24 14.88 12.62 5.66
N ALA A 25 16.11 12.72 6.16
CA ALA A 25 17.32 12.45 5.39
C ALA A 25 17.38 10.97 4.93
N VAL A 26 17.06 10.02 5.81
CA VAL A 26 16.97 8.60 5.45
C VAL A 26 15.83 8.36 4.46
N ALA A 27 14.68 8.99 4.66
CA ALA A 27 13.55 8.89 3.75
C ALA A 27 13.89 9.38 2.34
N ALA A 28 14.61 10.49 2.20
CA ALA A 28 15.09 11.00 0.93
C ALA A 28 15.97 9.98 0.18
N ASN A 29 16.85 9.29 0.90
CA ASN A 29 17.66 8.21 0.32
C ASN A 29 16.79 7.03 -0.13
N ILE A 30 15.80 6.61 0.67
CA ILE A 30 14.87 5.55 0.27
C ILE A 30 14.08 5.97 -0.98
N THR A 31 13.61 7.21 -1.06
CA THR A 31 12.91 7.74 -2.24
C THR A 31 13.80 7.71 -3.49
N LYS A 32 15.08 8.06 -3.37
CA LYS A 32 16.05 7.96 -4.48
C LYS A 32 16.20 6.52 -4.97
N ASP A 33 16.28 5.57 -4.04
CA ASP A 33 16.40 4.15 -4.37
C ASP A 33 15.11 3.62 -5.02
N LEU A 34 13.93 4.02 -4.54
CA LEU A 34 12.64 3.67 -5.16
C LEU A 34 12.58 4.17 -6.61
N ARG A 35 12.97 5.42 -6.87
CA ARG A 35 13.06 5.96 -8.24
C ARG A 35 14.04 5.20 -9.12
N THR A 36 15.15 4.74 -8.54
CA THR A 36 16.14 3.93 -9.27
C THR A 36 15.55 2.56 -9.64
N LEU A 37 14.84 1.91 -8.72
CA LEU A 37 14.15 0.64 -8.97
C LEU A 37 13.09 0.79 -10.07
N GLU A 38 12.31 1.87 -10.03
CA GLU A 38 11.34 2.17 -11.09
C GLU A 38 12.01 2.40 -12.43
N ALA A 39 13.12 3.12 -12.49
CA ALA A 39 13.86 3.32 -13.73
C ALA A 39 14.49 2.03 -14.29
N GLN A 40 14.80 1.06 -13.43
CA GLN A 40 15.39 -0.23 -13.80
C GLN A 40 14.35 -1.34 -14.03
N ARG A 41 13.04 -1.02 -13.94
CA ARG A 41 11.99 -2.02 -14.12
C ARG A 41 12.03 -2.61 -15.54
N PRO A 42 11.67 -3.90 -15.72
CA PRO A 42 11.63 -4.49 -17.05
C PRO A 42 10.62 -3.79 -17.96
N ALA A 43 10.97 -3.50 -19.21
CA ALA A 43 10.04 -2.88 -20.18
C ALA A 43 8.75 -3.70 -20.38
N LEU A 44 8.84 -5.03 -20.21
CA LEU A 44 7.68 -5.93 -20.23
C LEU A 44 6.60 -5.53 -19.21
N MET A 45 7.00 -4.96 -18.08
CA MET A 45 6.08 -4.51 -17.03
C MET A 45 5.15 -3.40 -17.52
N ASP A 46 5.65 -2.45 -18.33
CA ASP A 46 4.82 -1.36 -18.82
C ASP A 46 3.73 -1.89 -19.76
N HIS A 47 4.06 -2.89 -20.59
CA HIS A 47 3.09 -3.59 -21.43
C HIS A 47 2.09 -4.42 -20.60
N ALA A 48 2.57 -5.08 -19.55
CA ALA A 48 1.74 -5.89 -18.65
C ALA A 48 0.73 -5.02 -17.88
N VAL A 49 1.18 -3.92 -17.26
CA VAL A 49 0.34 -3.04 -16.45
C VAL A 49 -0.73 -2.36 -17.31
N THR A 50 -0.39 -1.95 -18.53
CA THR A 50 -1.33 -1.35 -19.49
C THR A 50 -2.29 -2.34 -20.15
N GLY A 51 -2.05 -3.65 -20.01
CA GLY A 51 -2.84 -4.69 -20.68
C GLY A 51 -2.53 -4.85 -22.17
N ALA A 52 -1.37 -4.34 -22.63
CA ALA A 52 -0.92 -4.46 -24.00
C ALA A 52 -0.31 -5.84 -24.34
N LEU A 53 -0.16 -6.72 -23.34
CA LEU A 53 0.21 -8.12 -23.56
C LEU A 53 -0.98 -8.91 -24.06
N THR A 54 -1.01 -9.14 -25.37
CA THR A 54 -2.08 -9.85 -26.08
C THR A 54 -1.63 -11.22 -26.58
N GLU A 55 -2.62 -12.04 -26.96
CA GLU A 55 -2.43 -13.36 -27.57
C GLU A 55 -1.65 -13.33 -28.89
N GLN A 56 -1.42 -12.14 -29.46
CA GLN A 56 -0.65 -11.97 -30.69
C GLN A 56 0.84 -12.32 -30.51
N HIS A 57 1.37 -12.22 -29.28
CA HIS A 57 2.81 -12.34 -29.01
C HIS A 57 3.16 -13.47 -28.05
N ILE A 58 2.22 -13.87 -27.17
CA ILE A 58 2.40 -14.90 -26.15
C ILE A 58 1.07 -15.62 -25.90
N ALA A 59 1.12 -16.87 -25.46
CA ALA A 59 -0.09 -17.63 -25.12
C ALA A 59 -0.92 -16.92 -24.04
N HIS A 60 -2.26 -17.03 -24.12
CA HIS A 60 -3.20 -16.35 -23.22
C HIS A 60 -2.85 -16.52 -21.74
N ASP A 61 -2.66 -17.77 -21.29
CA ASP A 61 -2.40 -18.07 -19.88
C ASP A 61 -1.09 -17.44 -19.38
N ILE A 62 -0.08 -17.35 -20.26
CA ILE A 62 1.19 -16.70 -19.96
C ILE A 62 0.99 -15.19 -19.87
N ALA A 63 0.24 -14.59 -20.80
CA ALA A 63 -0.08 -13.17 -20.79
C ALA A 63 -0.85 -12.77 -19.52
N ALA A 64 -1.84 -13.56 -19.15
CA ALA A 64 -2.66 -13.36 -17.95
C ALA A 64 -1.79 -13.46 -16.68
N ALA A 65 -0.98 -14.51 -16.56
CA ALA A 65 -0.10 -14.70 -15.41
C ALA A 65 0.92 -13.56 -15.26
N ILE A 66 1.61 -13.18 -16.35
CA ILE A 66 2.58 -12.07 -16.35
C ILE A 66 1.90 -10.74 -15.99
N THR A 67 0.75 -10.46 -16.60
CA THR A 67 -0.04 -9.25 -16.33
C THR A 67 -0.43 -9.17 -14.85
N ARG A 68 -0.94 -10.27 -14.29
CA ARG A 68 -1.32 -10.34 -12.88
C ARG A 68 -0.11 -10.10 -11.97
N SER A 69 1.00 -10.80 -12.19
CA SER A 69 2.22 -10.65 -11.38
C SER A 69 2.76 -9.23 -11.41
N TYR A 70 2.86 -8.60 -12.59
CA TYR A 70 3.37 -7.23 -12.70
C TYR A 70 2.42 -6.19 -12.11
N ARG A 71 1.11 -6.36 -12.24
CA ARG A 71 0.12 -5.48 -11.59
C ARG A 71 0.25 -5.52 -10.07
N VAL A 72 0.35 -6.72 -9.49
CA VAL A 72 0.50 -6.89 -8.04
C VAL A 72 1.83 -6.34 -7.55
N TYR A 73 2.92 -6.60 -8.29
CA TYR A 73 4.23 -6.01 -8.00
C TYR A 73 4.18 -4.48 -8.02
N TRP A 74 3.55 -3.90 -9.04
CA TRP A 74 3.43 -2.45 -9.18
C TRP A 74 2.63 -1.83 -8.05
N ALA A 75 1.50 -2.43 -7.68
CA ALA A 75 0.71 -1.98 -6.54
C ALA A 75 1.51 -2.01 -5.22
N ASN A 76 2.35 -3.03 -5.02
CA ASN A 76 3.24 -3.13 -3.86
C ASN A 76 4.35 -2.06 -3.86
N TYR A 77 4.91 -1.75 -5.04
CA TYR A 77 5.84 -0.62 -5.18
C TYR A 77 5.18 0.70 -4.79
N GLN A 78 3.96 0.96 -5.30
CA GLN A 78 3.18 2.16 -4.97
C GLN A 78 2.84 2.24 -3.48
N ALA A 79 2.48 1.10 -2.87
CA ALA A 79 2.23 1.02 -1.42
C ALA A 79 3.46 1.41 -0.60
N GLY A 80 4.67 1.10 -1.09
CA GLY A 80 5.92 1.50 -0.48
C GLY A 80 6.10 3.02 -0.36
N HIS A 81 5.67 3.79 -1.39
CA HIS A 81 5.70 5.26 -1.35
C HIS A 81 4.74 5.81 -0.30
N ILE A 82 3.52 5.30 -0.27
CA ILE A 82 2.52 5.70 0.72
C ILE A 82 3.02 5.40 2.13
N HIS A 83 3.54 4.19 2.35
CA HIS A 83 4.07 3.78 3.65
C HIS A 83 5.23 4.66 4.10
N LEU A 84 6.21 4.91 3.22
CA LEU A 84 7.33 5.80 3.52
C LEU A 84 6.83 7.19 3.90
N HIS A 85 5.85 7.72 3.17
CA HIS A 85 5.29 9.03 3.47
C HIS A 85 4.63 9.07 4.84
N ARG A 86 3.81 8.06 5.18
CA ARG A 86 3.16 7.96 6.50
C ARG A 86 4.15 7.90 7.65
N VAL A 87 5.30 7.23 7.45
CA VAL A 87 6.33 7.06 8.48
C VAL A 87 7.23 8.30 8.63
N ALA A 88 7.74 8.83 7.52
CA ALA A 88 8.72 9.91 7.52
C ALA A 88 8.07 11.29 7.67
N TYR A 89 6.87 11.47 7.12
CA TYR A 89 6.19 12.75 7.00
C TYR A 89 4.81 12.71 7.67
N LYS A 90 4.71 12.03 8.83
CA LYS A 90 3.43 11.71 9.50
C LYS A 90 2.51 12.93 9.73
N HIS A 91 3.10 14.10 9.96
CA HIS A 91 2.39 15.36 10.22
C HIS A 91 2.08 16.19 8.98
N LEU A 92 2.57 15.78 7.80
CA LEU A 92 2.40 16.50 6.55
C LEU A 92 1.26 15.90 5.72
N PRO A 93 0.54 16.72 4.93
CA PRO A 93 -0.48 16.23 4.01
C PRO A 93 0.13 15.29 2.96
N PRO A 94 -0.67 14.44 2.30
CA PRO A 94 -0.21 13.61 1.19
C PRO A 94 0.39 14.47 0.07
N THR A 95 1.51 14.05 -0.51
CA THR A 95 2.02 14.65 -1.74
C THR A 95 1.24 14.15 -2.97
N ILE A 96 1.44 14.80 -4.11
CA ILE A 96 0.85 14.36 -5.40
C ILE A 96 1.22 12.91 -5.69
N GLU A 97 2.47 12.52 -5.43
CA GLU A 97 2.94 11.15 -5.63
C GLU A 97 2.19 10.13 -4.77
N VAL A 98 1.82 10.48 -3.53
CA VAL A 98 1.00 9.62 -2.65
C VAL A 98 -0.42 9.48 -3.20
N LEU A 99 -0.99 10.57 -3.72
CA LEU A 99 -2.33 10.58 -4.32
C LEU A 99 -2.36 9.74 -5.61
N ASP A 100 -1.33 9.85 -6.45
CA ASP A 100 -1.15 9.06 -7.67
C ASP A 100 -0.91 7.59 -7.36
N ALA A 101 -0.11 7.27 -6.35
CA ALA A 101 0.10 5.92 -5.85
C ALA A 101 -1.21 5.28 -5.40
N ARG A 102 -2.01 6.01 -4.61
CA ARG A 102 -3.35 5.59 -4.17
C ARG A 102 -4.25 5.33 -5.36
N ALA A 103 -4.33 6.26 -6.32
CA ALA A 103 -5.13 6.10 -7.53
C ALA A 103 -4.71 4.88 -8.35
N THR A 104 -3.41 4.64 -8.48
CA THR A 104 -2.83 3.50 -9.18
C THR A 104 -3.20 2.18 -8.53
N ILE A 105 -3.13 2.08 -7.19
CA ILE A 105 -3.53 0.87 -6.46
C ILE A 105 -5.02 0.58 -6.67
N LYS A 106 -5.90 1.59 -6.54
CA LYS A 106 -7.35 1.42 -6.76
C LYS A 106 -7.65 0.94 -8.18
N ARG A 107 -7.02 1.57 -9.18
CA ARG A 107 -7.16 1.16 -10.59
C ARG A 107 -6.71 -0.27 -10.80
N THR A 108 -5.58 -0.65 -10.21
CA THR A 108 -4.99 -1.98 -10.33
C THR A 108 -5.89 -3.04 -9.70
N ALA A 109 -6.44 -2.78 -8.51
CA ALA A 109 -7.40 -3.67 -7.85
C ALA A 109 -8.62 -3.92 -8.75
N ARG A 110 -9.24 -2.85 -9.28
CA ARG A 110 -10.39 -2.97 -10.18
C ARG A 110 -10.08 -3.76 -11.45
N LEU A 111 -8.91 -3.53 -12.05
CA LEU A 111 -8.45 -4.27 -13.23
C LEU A 111 -8.22 -5.76 -12.95
N LEU A 112 -7.82 -6.12 -11.73
CA LEU A 112 -7.68 -7.52 -11.30
C LEU A 112 -9.04 -8.14 -10.97
N GLU A 113 -9.95 -7.42 -10.33
CA GLU A 113 -11.31 -7.90 -10.06
C GLU A 113 -12.10 -8.15 -11.37
N GLN A 114 -11.86 -7.34 -12.41
CA GLN A 114 -12.47 -7.51 -13.74
C GLN A 114 -12.08 -8.82 -14.44
N THR A 115 -10.96 -9.45 -14.07
CA THR A 115 -10.59 -10.75 -14.65
C THR A 115 -11.39 -11.92 -14.05
N GLY A 116 -12.30 -11.64 -13.10
CA GLY A 116 -13.10 -12.66 -12.40
C GLY A 116 -12.33 -13.43 -11.33
N GLU A 117 -11.05 -13.10 -11.13
CA GLU A 117 -10.22 -13.71 -10.10
C GLU A 117 -10.26 -12.88 -8.81
N GLN A 118 -10.22 -13.56 -7.67
CA GLN A 118 -10.04 -12.89 -6.38
C GLN A 118 -8.67 -12.18 -6.34
N LEU A 119 -8.61 -11.04 -5.66
CA LEU A 119 -7.35 -10.36 -5.37
C LEU A 119 -6.42 -11.30 -4.58
N PRO A 120 -5.13 -11.37 -4.92
CA PRO A 120 -4.20 -12.24 -4.22
C PRO A 120 -3.86 -11.68 -2.83
N ALA A 121 -3.55 -12.54 -1.86
CA ALA A 121 -3.26 -12.16 -0.48
C ALA A 121 -2.22 -11.02 -0.32
N ASN A 122 -1.18 -10.99 -1.15
CA ASN A 122 -0.16 -9.92 -1.16
C ASN A 122 -0.65 -8.59 -1.76
N PHE A 123 -1.94 -8.47 -2.08
CA PHE A 123 -2.60 -7.22 -2.44
C PHE A 123 -3.27 -6.54 -1.23
N ILE A 124 -3.35 -7.23 -0.07
CA ILE A 124 -3.85 -6.64 1.17
C ILE A 124 -3.00 -5.44 1.58
N TRP A 125 -1.67 -5.54 1.49
CA TRP A 125 -0.78 -4.43 1.84
C TRP A 125 -1.03 -3.18 0.98
N PRO A 126 -1.08 -3.26 -0.37
CA PRO A 126 -1.50 -2.14 -1.21
C PRO A 126 -2.84 -1.52 -0.81
N LEU A 127 -3.89 -2.33 -0.63
CA LEU A 127 -5.20 -1.83 -0.24
C LEU A 127 -5.17 -1.15 1.13
N LEU A 128 -4.47 -1.72 2.10
CA LEU A 128 -4.30 -1.15 3.42
C LEU A 128 -3.66 0.25 3.33
N MET A 129 -2.54 0.38 2.62
CA MET A 129 -1.85 1.66 2.46
C MET A 129 -2.70 2.69 1.71
N ALA A 130 -3.32 2.30 0.59
CA ALA A 130 -4.19 3.18 -0.18
C ALA A 130 -5.41 3.65 0.63
N CYS A 131 -6.05 2.73 1.36
CA CYS A 131 -7.22 3.02 2.18
C CYS A 131 -6.88 3.98 3.32
N CYS A 132 -5.73 3.80 3.99
CA CYS A 132 -5.29 4.70 5.07
C CYS A 132 -5.20 6.19 4.66
N GLU A 133 -4.92 6.44 3.37
CA GLU A 133 -4.86 7.79 2.80
C GLU A 133 -6.15 8.18 2.07
N GLU A 134 -7.14 7.30 1.92
CA GLU A 134 -8.39 7.61 1.18
C GLU A 134 -9.27 8.59 1.97
N GLU A 135 -9.92 9.50 1.26
CA GLU A 135 -10.82 10.51 1.83
C GLU A 135 -12.28 10.23 1.45
N ASP A 136 -12.52 9.67 0.27
CA ASP A 136 -13.86 9.32 -0.16
C ASP A 136 -14.42 8.13 0.62
N LEU A 137 -15.60 8.32 1.23
CA LEU A 137 -16.20 7.32 2.12
C LEU A 137 -16.63 6.05 1.38
N ALA A 138 -17.08 6.17 0.12
CA ALA A 138 -17.49 5.01 -0.67
C ALA A 138 -16.27 4.18 -1.09
N GLU A 139 -15.19 4.85 -1.49
CA GLU A 139 -13.90 4.22 -1.82
C GLU A 139 -13.27 3.54 -0.59
N ARG A 140 -13.32 4.17 0.60
CA ARG A 140 -12.91 3.53 1.86
C ARG A 140 -13.70 2.25 2.12
N ALA A 141 -15.02 2.33 2.06
CA ALA A 141 -15.90 1.19 2.31
C ALA A 141 -15.65 0.05 1.31
N TRP A 142 -15.45 0.38 0.02
CA TRP A 142 -15.10 -0.60 -1.00
C TRP A 142 -13.76 -1.27 -0.71
N MET A 143 -12.69 -0.52 -0.41
CA MET A 143 -11.37 -1.11 -0.12
C MET A 143 -11.39 -2.02 1.13
N ILE A 144 -12.07 -1.58 2.20
CA ILE A 144 -12.26 -2.38 3.41
C ILE A 144 -13.01 -3.68 3.07
N GLN A 145 -14.09 -3.59 2.28
CA GLN A 145 -14.84 -4.76 1.86
C GLN A 145 -14.02 -5.70 0.95
N SER A 146 -13.21 -5.16 0.03
CA SER A 146 -12.31 -5.96 -0.80
C SER A 146 -11.31 -6.72 0.07
N ILE A 147 -10.74 -6.12 1.12
CA ILE A 147 -9.89 -6.82 2.10
C ILE A 147 -10.70 -7.91 2.83
N ARG A 148 -11.91 -7.63 3.32
CA ARG A 148 -12.75 -8.64 4.00
C ARG A 148 -13.03 -9.85 3.10
N ASN A 149 -13.26 -9.63 1.81
CA ASN A 149 -13.51 -10.70 0.84
C ASN A 149 -12.29 -11.62 0.64
N MET A 150 -11.08 -11.19 1.02
CA MET A 150 -9.85 -11.98 0.91
C MET A 150 -9.63 -12.94 2.10
N GLN A 151 -10.58 -13.04 3.05
CA GLN A 151 -10.47 -13.90 4.23
C GLN A 151 -10.23 -15.39 3.94
N SER A 152 -10.65 -15.88 2.77
CA SER A 152 -10.42 -17.26 2.35
C SER A 152 -8.95 -17.54 2.02
N GLN A 153 -8.18 -16.50 1.67
CA GLN A 153 -6.78 -16.59 1.27
C GLN A 153 -5.82 -16.11 2.37
N ALA A 154 -6.28 -15.22 3.25
CA ALA A 154 -5.48 -14.64 4.32
C ALA A 154 -6.30 -14.56 5.61
N SER A 155 -5.92 -15.35 6.61
CA SER A 155 -6.63 -15.45 7.89
C SER A 155 -6.69 -14.13 8.68
N ASN A 156 -5.75 -13.22 8.42
CA ASN A 156 -5.68 -11.90 9.03
C ASN A 156 -6.45 -10.81 8.25
N ALA A 157 -7.07 -11.12 7.11
CA ALA A 157 -7.75 -10.10 6.30
C ALA A 157 -8.90 -9.41 7.05
N LYS A 158 -9.72 -10.18 7.77
CA LYS A 158 -10.81 -9.61 8.59
C LYS A 158 -10.28 -8.70 9.72
N PRO A 159 -9.33 -9.14 10.57
CA PRO A 159 -8.70 -8.24 11.54
C PRO A 159 -8.08 -6.98 10.93
N ILE A 160 -7.44 -7.08 9.75
CA ILE A 160 -6.88 -5.91 9.05
C ILE A 160 -7.97 -4.92 8.63
N ALA A 161 -9.10 -5.41 8.13
CA ALA A 161 -10.25 -4.57 7.80
C ALA A 161 -10.82 -3.85 9.04
N ASP A 162 -10.92 -4.56 10.17
CA ASP A 162 -11.37 -3.98 11.44
C ASP A 162 -10.38 -2.89 11.95
N VAL A 163 -9.07 -3.12 11.79
CA VAL A 163 -8.03 -2.10 12.06
C VAL A 163 -8.22 -0.86 11.19
N LEU A 164 -8.53 -1.02 9.90
CA LEU A 164 -8.77 0.11 8.99
C LEU A 164 -9.97 0.96 9.39
N GLU A 165 -11.07 0.33 9.77
CA GLU A 165 -12.26 1.04 10.26
C GLU A 165 -11.91 1.89 11.48
N GLU A 166 -11.15 1.34 12.43
CA GLU A 166 -10.70 2.07 13.60
C GLU A 166 -9.67 3.16 13.28
N VAL A 167 -8.75 2.91 12.34
CA VAL A 167 -7.83 3.94 11.82
C VAL A 167 -8.62 5.11 11.26
N HIS A 168 -9.63 4.86 10.42
CA HIS A 168 -10.48 5.92 9.88
C HIS A 168 -11.26 6.65 10.97
N ARG A 169 -11.86 5.92 11.92
CA ARG A 169 -12.57 6.53 13.05
C ARG A 169 -11.67 7.50 13.83
N ARG A 170 -10.42 7.10 14.11
CA ARG A 170 -9.42 7.94 14.78
C ARG A 170 -9.02 9.13 13.92
N GLN A 171 -8.71 8.92 12.64
CA GLN A 171 -8.33 9.99 11.71
C GLN A 171 -9.46 11.03 11.55
N ASP A 172 -10.71 10.59 11.46
CA ASP A 172 -11.85 11.47 11.29
C ASP A 172 -12.13 12.29 12.55
N ALA A 173 -11.86 11.73 13.74
CA ALA A 173 -12.01 12.41 15.03
C ALA A 173 -10.88 13.42 15.31
N THR A 174 -9.62 13.05 15.04
CA THR A 174 -8.45 13.90 15.36
C THR A 174 -8.01 14.81 14.22
N LYS A 175 -8.47 14.54 12.99
CA LYS A 175 -7.98 15.16 11.75
C LYS A 175 -6.47 14.98 11.55
N GLN A 176 -5.91 13.92 12.11
CA GLN A 176 -4.49 13.55 11.99
C GLN A 176 -4.37 12.08 11.60
N ARG A 177 -3.27 11.72 10.92
CA ARG A 177 -2.98 10.30 10.60
C ARG A 177 -2.93 9.46 11.88
N ALA A 178 -3.64 8.34 11.87
CA ALA A 178 -3.55 7.35 12.94
C ALA A 178 -2.47 6.31 12.61
N ASP A 179 -1.72 5.90 13.63
CA ASP A 179 -0.71 4.86 13.48
C ASP A 179 -1.42 3.49 13.39
N VAL A 180 -1.25 2.81 12.26
CA VAL A 180 -1.92 1.53 11.98
C VAL A 180 -1.47 0.44 12.96
N ARG A 181 -0.18 0.45 13.33
CA ARG A 181 0.40 -0.53 14.24
C ARG A 181 -0.07 -0.31 15.67
N GLN A 182 -0.14 0.94 16.12
CA GLN A 182 -0.73 1.29 17.42
C GLN A 182 -2.19 0.87 17.47
N THR A 183 -2.98 1.19 16.43
CA THR A 183 -4.38 0.78 16.37
C THR A 183 -4.56 -0.73 16.44
N SER A 184 -3.71 -1.50 15.73
CA SER A 184 -3.70 -2.96 15.80
C SER A 184 -3.43 -3.46 17.22
N LEU A 185 -2.45 -2.88 17.90
CA LEU A 185 -2.11 -3.25 19.29
C LEU A 185 -3.25 -2.91 20.25
N ASP A 186 -3.87 -1.74 20.09
CA ASP A 186 -4.97 -1.32 20.97
C ASP A 186 -6.21 -2.21 20.83
N LEU A 187 -6.53 -2.65 19.62
CA LEU A 187 -7.71 -3.48 19.35
C LEU A 187 -7.50 -4.96 19.68
N PHE A 188 -6.34 -5.51 19.34
CA PHE A 188 -6.12 -6.96 19.32
C PHE A 188 -4.95 -7.41 20.21
N ASN A 189 -4.27 -6.49 20.89
CA ASN A 189 -3.05 -6.74 21.65
C ASN A 189 -1.96 -7.46 20.81
N MET A 190 -1.97 -7.25 19.49
CA MET A 190 -0.99 -7.80 18.55
C MET A 190 -0.83 -6.90 17.33
N SER A 191 0.35 -6.98 16.70
CA SER A 191 0.60 -6.37 15.39
C SER A 191 0.49 -7.45 14.31
N PHE A 192 -0.36 -7.21 13.32
CA PHE A 192 -0.48 -8.12 12.17
C PHE A 192 0.69 -7.88 11.20
N ALA A 193 1.38 -8.96 10.83
CA ALA A 193 2.23 -8.95 9.65
C ALA A 193 1.32 -8.85 8.41
N VAL A 194 1.47 -7.77 7.65
CA VAL A 194 0.80 -7.63 6.36
C VAL A 194 1.85 -7.94 5.30
N VAL A 195 1.61 -9.02 4.55
CA VAL A 195 2.53 -9.55 3.52
C VAL A 195 2.39 -8.76 2.24
#